data_AF-A0A246T1T2-F1
#
_entry.id   AF-A0A246T1T2-F1
#
_cell.length_a   1.000
_cell.length_b   1.000
_cell.length_c   1.000
_cell.angle_alpha   90.00
_cell.angle_beta   90.00
_cell.angle_gamma   90.00
#
_symmetry.space_group_name_H-M   'P 1'
#
loop_
_entity.id
_entity.type
_entity.pdbx_description
1 polymer ?
#
loop_
_entity_poly.entity_id
_entity_poly.type
_entity_poly.pdbx_seq_one_letter_code
_entity_poly.pdbx_strand_id
1 'polypeptide(L)'
;MPCIVKINFKKAYTAVTVTNGHNPYVDKNNVTLENLNVLANATYEISVALINGVGAVITYATDGADNLRFTYTIPDDCDGNGNINVPKTAAVSQAASQADFEKLAQEVEALKERFAASPR
;
A
#
# COMPACT_ATOMS: atom_id res chain seq x y z
N MET A 1 7.79 4.72 -1.42
CA MET A 1 7.46 5.15 -2.80
C MET A 1 5.94 5.11 -2.94
N PRO A 2 5.26 6.09 -3.56
CA PRO A 2 3.80 6.01 -3.71
C PRO A 2 3.41 4.90 -4.71
N CYS A 3 2.29 4.23 -4.45
CA CYS A 3 1.71 3.22 -5.34
C CYS A 3 0.73 3.91 -6.30
N ILE A 4 0.84 3.63 -7.60
CA ILE A 4 -0.07 4.16 -8.61
C ILE A 4 -1.29 3.23 -8.69
N VAL A 5 -2.48 3.79 -8.45
CA VAL A 5 -3.74 3.05 -8.40
C VAL A 5 -4.70 3.55 -9.47
N LYS A 6 -5.29 2.62 -10.24
CA LYS A 6 -6.35 2.91 -11.21
C LYS A 6 -7.72 2.61 -10.63
N ILE A 7 -8.58 3.62 -10.59
CA ILE A 7 -9.96 3.54 -10.11
C ILE A 7 -10.86 3.49 -11.34
N ASN A 8 -11.56 2.37 -11.52
CA ASN A 8 -12.43 2.14 -12.66
C ASN A 8 -13.90 2.15 -12.20
N PHE A 9 -14.67 3.12 -12.67
CA PHE A 9 -16.10 3.23 -12.35
C PHE A 9 -16.91 2.39 -13.34
N LYS A 10 -17.52 1.30 -12.89
CA LYS A 10 -18.28 0.39 -13.77
C LYS A 10 -19.68 0.91 -14.14
N LYS A 11 -20.17 1.94 -13.45
CA LYS A 11 -21.42 2.64 -13.73
C LYS A 11 -21.27 4.13 -13.42
N ALA A 12 -22.25 4.92 -13.82
CA ALA A 12 -22.27 6.35 -13.56
C ALA A 12 -22.69 6.67 -12.12
N TYR A 13 -22.21 7.79 -11.60
CA TYR A 13 -22.54 8.33 -10.28
C TYR A 13 -22.66 9.84 -10.38
N THR A 14 -23.64 10.43 -9.70
CA THR A 14 -23.92 11.88 -9.79
C THR A 14 -22.95 12.72 -8.97
N ALA A 15 -22.36 12.13 -7.93
CA ALA A 15 -21.32 12.73 -7.11
C ALA A 15 -20.36 11.63 -6.62
N VAL A 16 -19.05 11.88 -6.75
CA VAL A 16 -17.99 10.98 -6.28
C VAL A 16 -16.88 11.78 -5.62
N THR A 17 -16.45 11.33 -4.45
CA THR A 17 -15.22 11.80 -3.79
C THR A 17 -14.33 10.61 -3.50
N VAL A 18 -13.08 10.68 -3.95
CA VAL A 18 -12.04 9.68 -3.66
C VAL A 18 -11.00 10.33 -2.74
N THR A 19 -10.74 9.74 -1.58
CA THR A 19 -9.90 10.34 -0.53
C THR A 19 -9.06 9.30 0.21
N ASN A 20 -7.97 9.76 0.84
CA ASN A 20 -7.20 8.99 1.82
C ASN A 20 -7.83 9.00 3.24
N GLY A 21 -9.05 9.53 3.37
CA GLY A 21 -9.75 9.75 4.65
C GLY A 21 -9.55 11.14 5.25
N HIS A 22 -8.63 11.94 4.70
CA HIS A 22 -8.37 13.32 5.14
C HIS A 22 -8.51 14.31 3.98
N ASN A 23 -7.86 14.04 2.85
CA ASN A 23 -7.84 14.90 1.68
C ASN A 23 -8.31 14.13 0.43
N PRO A 24 -9.04 14.77 -0.49
CA PRO A 24 -9.32 14.18 -1.80
C PRO A 24 -8.03 13.87 -2.56
N TYR A 25 -8.05 12.79 -3.33
CA TYR A 25 -6.98 12.48 -4.26
C TYR A 25 -7.05 13.38 -5.49
N VAL A 26 -5.89 13.56 -6.12
CA VAL A 26 -5.76 14.23 -7.42
C VAL A 26 -5.35 13.18 -8.44
N ASP A 27 -6.03 13.18 -9.59
CA ASP A 27 -5.68 12.29 -10.70
C ASP A 27 -4.40 12.75 -11.41
N LYS A 28 -3.85 11.88 -12.26
CA LYS A 28 -2.64 12.21 -13.05
C LYS A 28 -2.79 13.42 -13.99
N ASN A 29 -4.01 13.84 -14.30
CA ASN A 29 -4.32 14.99 -15.15
C ASN A 29 -4.63 16.26 -14.33
N ASN A 30 -4.28 16.26 -13.04
CA ASN A 30 -4.53 17.35 -12.08
C ASN A 30 -6.01 17.63 -11.81
N VAL A 31 -6.88 16.62 -11.93
CA VAL A 31 -8.28 16.69 -11.52
C VAL A 31 -8.42 16.25 -10.07
N THR A 32 -8.85 17.16 -9.20
CA THR A 32 -9.22 16.83 -7.82
C THR A 32 -10.47 15.96 -7.81
N LEU A 33 -10.39 14.77 -7.23
CA LEU A 33 -11.47 13.79 -7.16
C LEU A 33 -12.41 14.08 -5.98
N GLU A 34 -13.10 15.21 -6.05
CA GLU A 34 -14.04 15.69 -5.03
C GLU A 34 -15.36 16.13 -5.65
N ASN A 35 -16.47 15.55 -5.18
CA ASN A 35 -17.83 15.85 -5.61
C ASN A 35 -18.01 15.88 -7.15
N LEU A 36 -17.38 14.93 -7.85
CA LEU A 36 -17.41 14.87 -9.30
C LEU A 36 -18.58 14.03 -9.81
N ASN A 37 -19.22 14.48 -10.89
CA ASN A 37 -20.07 13.60 -11.69
C ASN A 37 -19.17 12.66 -12.50
N VAL A 38 -19.41 11.35 -12.40
CA VAL A 38 -18.59 10.33 -13.03
C VAL A 38 -19.44 9.48 -13.95
N LEU A 39 -18.99 9.32 -15.19
CA LEU A 39 -19.66 8.48 -16.19
C LEU A 39 -19.29 6.99 -16.01
N ALA A 40 -20.14 6.11 -16.52
CA ALA A 40 -19.81 4.70 -16.61
C ALA A 40 -18.53 4.49 -17.46
N ASN A 41 -17.68 3.58 -17.00
CA ASN A 41 -16.35 3.26 -17.53
C ASN A 41 -15.29 4.37 -17.41
N ALA A 42 -15.57 5.45 -16.68
CA ALA A 42 -14.54 6.43 -16.35
C ALA A 42 -13.42 5.78 -15.54
N THR A 43 -12.18 6.20 -15.83
CA THR A 43 -10.98 5.70 -15.15
C THR A 43 -10.14 6.87 -14.67
N TYR A 44 -9.75 6.83 -13.41
CA TYR A 44 -8.83 7.78 -12.81
C TYR A 44 -7.59 7.06 -12.32
N GLU A 45 -6.46 7.73 -12.38
CA GLU A 45 -5.17 7.20 -11.94
C GLU A 45 -4.63 8.13 -10.87
N ILE A 46 -4.43 7.61 -9.67
CA ILE A 46 -4.04 8.38 -8.48
C ILE A 46 -2.73 7.86 -7.90
N SER A 47 -1.99 8.74 -7.25
CA SER A 47 -0.79 8.40 -6.50
C SER A 47 -1.14 8.25 -5.01
N VAL A 48 -1.00 7.03 -4.49
CA VAL A 48 -1.32 6.71 -3.09
C VAL A 48 -0.04 6.71 -2.27
N ALA A 49 0.08 7.69 -1.37
CA ALA A 49 1.12 7.68 -0.36
C ALA A 49 0.88 6.56 0.67
N LEU A 50 1.93 5.81 0.99
CA LEU A 50 1.93 4.77 1.99
C LEU A 50 2.41 5.35 3.32
N ILE A 51 1.59 5.30 4.36
CA ILE A 51 1.94 5.73 5.72
C ILE A 51 2.10 4.46 6.56
N ASN A 52 3.28 4.26 7.16
CA ASN A 52 3.63 3.03 7.90
C ASN A 52 3.40 1.73 7.07
N GLY A 53 3.67 1.79 5.77
CA GLY A 53 3.51 0.64 4.86
C GLY A 53 2.07 0.34 4.43
N VAL A 54 1.12 1.25 4.70
CA VAL A 54 -0.27 1.05 4.29
C VAL A 54 -0.84 2.33 3.68
N GLY A 55 -1.49 2.19 2.52
CA GLY A 55 -2.30 3.25 1.91
C GLY A 55 -3.79 2.90 1.97
N ALA A 56 -4.65 3.90 1.88
CA ALA A 56 -6.10 3.68 1.83
C ALA A 56 -6.73 4.55 0.75
N VAL A 57 -7.60 3.95 -0.06
CA VAL A 57 -8.46 4.63 -1.01
C VAL A 57 -9.90 4.46 -0.56
N ILE A 58 -10.53 5.56 -0.17
CA ILE A 58 -11.94 5.59 0.24
C ILE A 58 -12.70 6.30 -0.86
N THR A 59 -13.75 5.67 -1.37
CA THR A 59 -14.62 6.24 -2.39
C THR A 59 -16.01 6.42 -1.81
N TYR A 60 -16.46 7.66 -1.75
CA TYR A 60 -17.85 8.03 -1.51
C TYR A 60 -18.51 8.27 -2.86
N ALA A 61 -19.70 7.70 -3.08
CA ALA A 61 -20.43 7.87 -4.32
C ALA A 61 -21.93 8.02 -4.06
N THR A 62 -22.59 8.87 -4.82
CA THR A 62 -24.04 9.03 -4.80
C THR A 62 -24.66 8.38 -6.03
N ASP A 63 -25.62 7.50 -5.80
CA ASP A 63 -26.42 6.82 -6.83
C ASP A 63 -27.90 7.09 -6.59
N GLY A 64 -28.43 8.10 -7.27
CA GLY A 64 -29.79 8.59 -7.01
C GLY A 64 -29.92 9.12 -5.57
N ALA A 65 -30.71 8.45 -4.75
CA ALA A 65 -30.91 8.80 -3.34
C ALA A 65 -29.93 8.09 -2.39
N ASP A 66 -29.18 7.11 -2.88
CA ASP A 66 -28.29 6.30 -2.06
C ASP A 66 -26.90 6.92 -1.96
N ASN A 67 -26.32 6.88 -0.76
CA ASN A 67 -24.93 7.25 -0.50
C ASN A 67 -24.12 6.00 -0.19
N LEU A 68 -23.15 5.71 -1.05
CA LEU A 68 -22.33 4.52 -1.02
C LEU A 68 -20.93 4.87 -0.52
N ARG A 69 -20.32 3.94 0.21
CA ARG A 69 -18.93 4.04 0.68
C ARG A 69 -18.19 2.75 0.39
N PHE A 70 -17.06 2.88 -0.30
CA PHE A 70 -16.14 1.79 -0.58
C PHE A 70 -14.77 2.11 0.01
N THR A 71 -14.08 1.12 0.55
CA THR A 71 -12.75 1.30 1.14
C THR A 71 -11.83 0.21 0.65
N TYR A 72 -10.67 0.60 0.15
CA TYR A 72 -9.64 -0.28 -0.39
C TYR A 72 -8.32 0.01 0.31
N THR A 73 -7.70 -1.03 0.85
CA THR A 73 -6.36 -0.94 1.45
C THR A 73 -5.31 -1.28 0.40
N ILE A 74 -4.30 -0.42 0.28
CA ILE A 74 -3.19 -0.59 -0.66
C ILE A 74 -1.98 -1.11 0.13
N PRO A 75 -1.45 -2.31 -0.22
CA PRO A 75 -0.32 -2.91 0.48
C PRO A 75 1.00 -2.18 0.17
N ASP A 76 1.95 -2.25 1.10
CA ASP A 76 3.31 -1.71 0.96
C ASP A 76 4.06 -2.25 -0.28
N ASP A 77 3.72 -3.48 -0.66
CA ASP A 77 4.44 -4.26 -1.68
C ASP A 77 3.99 -3.96 -3.10
N CYS A 78 3.10 -2.97 -3.26
CA CYS A 78 2.70 -2.46 -4.56
C CYS A 78 3.87 -1.70 -5.22
N ASP A 79 4.35 -2.21 -6.36
CA ASP A 79 5.34 -1.49 -7.17
C ASP A 79 4.75 -0.21 -7.80
N GLY A 80 5.61 0.59 -8.46
CA GLY A 80 5.18 1.83 -9.13
C GLY A 80 4.15 1.64 -10.25
N ASN A 81 3.88 0.40 -10.66
CA ASN A 81 2.92 0.03 -11.70
C ASN A 81 1.65 -0.64 -11.13
N GLY A 82 1.54 -0.79 -9.80
CA GLY A 82 0.39 -1.45 -9.18
C GLY A 82 0.54 -2.96 -8.96
N ASN A 83 1.71 -3.55 -9.22
CA ASN A 83 1.90 -5.00 -9.12
C ASN A 83 2.36 -5.42 -7.73
N ILE A 84 2.00 -6.65 -7.34
CA ILE A 84 2.46 -7.32 -6.13
C ILE A 84 3.36 -8.50 -6.55
N ASN A 85 4.60 -8.52 -6.11
CA ASN A 85 5.55 -9.60 -6.43
C ASN A 85 5.51 -10.71 -5.37
N VAL A 86 5.55 -11.97 -5.81
CA VAL A 86 5.62 -13.17 -4.95
C VAL A 86 6.80 -14.06 -5.40
N PRO A 87 7.77 -14.41 -4.52
CA PRO A 87 7.87 -14.00 -3.12
C PRO A 87 8.03 -12.49 -3.00
N LYS A 88 7.58 -11.93 -1.87
CA LYS A 88 7.70 -10.51 -1.56
C LYS A 88 9.12 -10.07 -1.89
N THR A 89 9.30 -9.21 -2.90
CA THR A 89 10.56 -8.52 -3.11
C THR A 89 10.77 -7.70 -1.85
N ALA A 90 11.61 -8.19 -0.94
CA ALA A 90 11.97 -7.42 0.23
C ALA A 90 12.39 -6.05 -0.28
N ALA A 91 11.73 -4.99 0.21
CA ALA A 91 12.33 -3.67 0.17
C ALA A 91 13.77 -3.88 0.66
N VAL A 92 14.76 -3.38 -0.08
CA VAL A 92 16.18 -3.52 0.22
C VAL A 92 16.49 -2.68 1.46
N SER A 93 15.88 -3.05 2.58
CA SER A 93 15.90 -2.47 3.91
C SER A 93 16.12 -3.68 4.80
N GLN A 94 17.40 -3.99 5.00
CA GLN A 94 17.93 -5.23 5.62
C GLN A 94 18.01 -6.42 4.65
N ALA A 95 18.75 -6.26 3.55
CA ALA A 95 19.70 -7.34 3.28
C ALA A 95 20.60 -7.37 4.53
N ALA A 96 20.42 -8.39 5.39
CA ALA A 96 21.37 -8.65 6.47
C ALA A 96 22.76 -8.51 5.85
N SER A 97 23.53 -7.53 6.32
CA SER A 97 24.87 -7.32 5.81
C SER A 97 25.67 -8.59 6.08
N GLN A 98 26.75 -8.83 5.33
CA GLN A 98 27.66 -9.95 5.62
C GLN A 98 28.07 -9.96 7.12
N ALA A 99 28.19 -8.78 7.72
CA ALA A 99 28.44 -8.59 9.14
C ALA A 99 27.29 -9.08 10.05
N ASP A 100 26.03 -8.93 9.64
CA ASP A 100 24.88 -9.45 10.40
C ASP A 100 24.85 -10.99 10.39
N PHE A 101 25.20 -11.62 9.26
CA PHE A 101 25.35 -13.07 9.18
C PHE A 101 26.53 -13.58 10.00
N GLU A 102 27.67 -12.88 9.97
CA GLU A 102 28.84 -13.21 10.78
C GLU A 102 28.56 -13.06 12.28
N LYS A 103 27.83 -12.01 12.68
CA LYS A 103 27.40 -11.81 14.06
C LYS A 103 26.47 -12.92 14.51
N LEU A 104 25.49 -13.31 13.68
CA LEU A 104 24.60 -14.42 14.01
C LEU A 104 25.36 -15.75 14.14
N ALA A 105 26.35 -16.00 13.28
CA ALA A 105 27.20 -17.18 13.38
C ALA A 105 28.01 -17.18 14.70
N GLN A 106 28.56 -16.03 15.10
CA GLN A 106 29.27 -15.88 16.38
C GLN A 106 28.34 -16.10 17.59
N GLU A 107 27.13 -15.56 17.56
CA GLU A 107 26.15 -15.74 18.65
C GLU A 107 25.73 -17.21 18.79
N VAL A 108 25.61 -17.95 17.68
CA VAL A 108 25.31 -19.39 17.70
C VAL A 108 26.47 -20.20 18.29
N GLU A 109 27.71 -19.92 17.92
CA GLU A 109 28.87 -20.61 18.48
C GLU A 109 29.04 -20.31 19.98
N ALA A 110 28.89 -19.04 20.39
CA ALA A 110 28.94 -18.67 21.81
C ALA A 110 27.83 -19.35 22.63
N LEU A 111 26.65 -19.57 22.05
CA LEU A 111 25.56 -20.29 22.70
C LEU A 111 25.88 -21.78 22.85
N LYS A 112 26.47 -22.42 21.82
CA LYS A 112 26.92 -23.82 21.90
C LYS A 112 27.95 -24.00 23.01
N GLU A 113 28.92 -23.10 23.12
CA GLU A 113 29.93 -23.13 24.19
C GLU A 113 29.31 -22.99 25.58
N ARG A 114 28.30 -22.13 25.76
CA ARG A 114 27.58 -22.00 27.04
C ARG A 114 26.85 -23.28 27.45
N PHE A 115 26.28 -24.01 26.51
CA PHE A 115 25.66 -25.30 26.77
C PHE A 115 26.69 -26.40 27.04
N ALA A 116 27.85 -26.36 26.38
CA ALA A 116 28.94 -27.30 26.63
C ALA A 116 29.68 -27.03 27.96
N ALA A 117 29.75 -25.76 28.39
CA ALA A 117 30.43 -25.33 29.60
C ALA A 117 29.54 -25.30 30.85
N SER A 118 28.24 -25.59 30.74
CA SER A 118 27.37 -25.79 31.91
C SER A 118 27.56 -27.22 32.44
N PRO A 119 28.27 -27.43 33.57
CA PRO A 119 28.32 -28.75 34.18
C PRO A 119 26.93 -29.06 34.78
N ARG A 120 26.51 -30.30 34.70
CA ARG A 120 25.45 -30.81 35.59
C ARG A 120 25.94 -30.81 37.03
#